data_AF-A0A2P7BFR1-F1
#
_entry.id   AF-A0A2P7BFR1-F1
#
_cell.length_a   1.000
_cell.length_b   1.000
_cell.length_c   1.000
_cell.angle_alpha   90.00
_cell.angle_beta   90.00
_cell.angle_gamma   90.00
#
_symmetry.space_group_name_H-M   'P 1'
#
loop_
_entity.id
_entity.type
_entity.pdbx_description
1 polymer ?
#
loop_
_entity_poly.entity_id
_entity_poly.type
_entity_poly.pdbx_seq_one_letter_code
_entity_poly.pdbx_strand_id
1 'polypeptide(L)'
;MAKRPPAVDQRGAPYVNHTYTSHLALSASLQAYAGLERQDLCEYPMDPSSLSWLICREHLEIDRAGEVKIPDAPGLGISVNFDALQKYIVELEIRIGQSILYRTPSLH
;
A
#
# COMPACT_ATOMS: atom_id res chain seq x y z
N MET A 1 1.45 -8.87 -15.97
CA MET A 1 0.05 -8.51 -16.30
C MET A 1 -0.80 -8.88 -15.09
N ALA A 2 -1.18 -7.91 -14.25
CA ALA A 2 -2.11 -8.20 -13.15
C ALA A 2 -3.43 -8.65 -13.77
N LYS A 3 -4.00 -9.77 -13.30
CA LYS A 3 -5.35 -10.16 -13.72
C LYS A 3 -6.27 -9.05 -13.24
N ARG A 4 -6.85 -8.28 -14.17
CA ARG A 4 -7.98 -7.39 -13.90
C ARG A 4 -8.97 -8.18 -13.05
N PRO A 5 -9.49 -7.67 -11.92
CA PRO A 5 -10.47 -8.41 -11.14
C PRO A 5 -11.60 -8.83 -12.10
N PRO A 6 -11.74 -10.13 -12.46
CA PRO A 6 -12.57 -10.56 -13.58
C PRO A 6 -14.07 -10.36 -13.35
N ALA A 7 -14.44 -9.88 -12.17
CA ALA A 7 -15.79 -9.93 -11.64
C ALA A 7 -16.58 -8.63 -11.79
N VAL A 8 -15.90 -7.49 -11.94
CA VAL A 8 -16.56 -6.17 -11.91
C VAL A 8 -17.37 -5.93 -13.17
N ASP A 9 -16.86 -6.31 -14.34
CA ASP A 9 -17.56 -6.10 -15.60
C ASP A 9 -18.62 -7.18 -15.92
N GLN A 10 -18.52 -8.39 -15.35
CA GLN A 10 -19.41 -9.51 -15.72
C GLN A 10 -20.63 -9.69 -14.80
N ARG A 11 -20.56 -9.21 -13.55
CA ARG A 11 -21.63 -9.40 -12.55
C ARG A 11 -22.19 -8.10 -11.97
N GLY A 12 -21.61 -6.95 -12.32
CA GLY A 12 -22.07 -5.63 -11.87
C GLY A 12 -21.89 -5.34 -10.37
N ALA A 13 -21.18 -6.21 -9.63
CA ALA A 13 -20.89 -5.97 -8.21
C ALA A 13 -19.78 -4.92 -8.06
N PRO A 14 -19.88 -4.01 -7.07
CA PRO A 14 -18.81 -3.06 -6.79
C PRO A 14 -17.55 -3.79 -6.32
N TYR A 15 -16.40 -3.24 -6.69
CA TYR A 15 -15.10 -3.60 -6.16
C TYR A 15 -14.63 -2.46 -5.27
N VAL A 16 -14.24 -2.80 -4.06
CA VAL A 16 -13.65 -1.87 -3.10
C VAL A 16 -12.35 -2.51 -2.64
N ASN A 17 -11.30 -1.72 -2.52
CA ASN A 17 -10.09 -2.17 -1.87
C ASN A 17 -10.35 -2.56 -0.42
N HIS A 18 -9.43 -3.33 0.16
CA HIS A 18 -9.35 -3.51 1.59
C HIS A 18 -7.97 -3.04 2.07
N THR A 19 -7.92 -2.00 2.89
CA THR A 19 -6.67 -1.47 3.44
C THR A 19 -6.93 -0.65 4.71
N TYR A 20 -6.09 -0.89 5.72
CA TYR A 20 -6.14 -0.19 7.00
C TYR A 20 -4.73 0.13 7.52
N THR A 21 -3.72 0.11 6.62
CA THR A 21 -2.31 0.27 6.99
C THR A 21 -1.70 1.53 6.37
N SER A 22 -0.70 1.40 5.51
CA SER A 22 0.06 2.53 4.97
C SER A 22 -0.52 3.05 3.65
N HIS A 23 -0.13 4.26 3.27
CA HIS A 23 -0.52 4.81 1.96
C HIS A 23 0.16 4.09 0.78
N LEU A 24 1.28 3.40 1.03
CA LEU A 24 1.86 2.45 0.09
C LEU A 24 0.90 1.28 -0.19
N ALA A 25 0.29 0.71 0.86
CA ALA A 25 -0.72 -0.34 0.73
C ALA A 25 -2.02 0.19 0.10
N LEU A 26 -2.46 1.40 0.49
CA LEU A 26 -3.58 2.09 -0.14
C LEU A 26 -3.35 2.23 -1.65
N SER A 27 -2.25 2.85 -2.08
CA SER A 27 -1.94 3.03 -3.51
C SER A 27 -1.97 1.70 -4.25
N ALA A 28 -1.29 0.66 -3.73
CA ALA A 28 -1.30 -0.67 -4.34
C ALA A 28 -2.70 -1.26 -4.51
N SER A 29 -3.55 -1.10 -3.49
CA SER A 29 -4.92 -1.64 -3.49
C SER A 29 -5.86 -0.91 -4.46
N LEU A 30 -5.63 0.38 -4.70
CA LEU A 30 -6.41 1.19 -5.65
C LEU A 30 -6.08 0.87 -7.11
N GLN A 31 -4.84 0.45 -7.42
CA GLN A 31 -4.41 0.15 -8.80
C GLN A 31 -5.29 -0.92 -9.49
N ALA A 32 -5.93 -1.81 -8.72
CA ALA A 32 -6.77 -2.87 -9.26
C ALA A 32 -8.02 -2.35 -10.00
N TYR A 33 -8.46 -1.12 -9.71
CA TYR A 33 -9.68 -0.53 -10.27
C TYR A 33 -9.56 0.95 -10.65
N ALA A 34 -8.36 1.55 -10.60
CA ALA A 34 -8.08 2.94 -10.96
C ALA A 34 -8.65 3.42 -12.32
N GLY A 35 -8.79 2.51 -13.29
CA GLY A 35 -9.35 2.82 -14.62
C GLY A 35 -10.84 2.49 -14.80
N LEU A 36 -11.58 2.27 -13.71
CA LEU A 36 -13.01 1.90 -13.75
C LEU A 36 -13.86 3.01 -13.12
N GLU A 37 -14.41 3.91 -13.94
CA GLU A 37 -15.19 5.08 -13.49
C GLU A 37 -16.37 4.74 -12.57
N ARG A 38 -16.94 3.54 -12.68
CA ARG A 38 -18.06 3.08 -11.84
C ARG A 38 -17.64 2.56 -10.45
N GLN A 39 -16.35 2.55 -10.14
CA GLN A 39 -15.79 2.08 -8.88
C GLN A 39 -15.17 3.27 -8.14
N ASP A 40 -16.04 4.07 -7.54
CA ASP A 40 -15.75 5.37 -6.93
C ASP A 40 -15.66 5.33 -5.39
N LEU A 41 -15.79 4.14 -4.80
CA LEU A 41 -15.62 3.92 -3.36
C LEU A 41 -14.24 3.33 -3.06
N CYS A 42 -13.61 3.82 -1.98
CA CYS A 42 -12.41 3.21 -1.41
C CYS A 42 -12.44 3.18 0.11
N GLU A 43 -11.86 2.14 0.69
CA GLU A 43 -11.45 2.17 2.09
C GLU A 43 -10.19 3.04 2.22
N TYR A 44 -10.23 4.01 3.14
CA TYR A 44 -9.14 4.95 3.40
C TYR A 44 -8.72 4.88 4.88
N PRO A 45 -7.42 4.68 5.19
CA PRO A 45 -6.93 4.58 6.56
C PRO A 45 -6.89 5.96 7.23
N MET A 46 -8.01 6.38 7.81
CA MET A 46 -8.17 7.71 8.43
C MET A 46 -7.32 7.95 9.68
N ASP A 47 -7.08 6.91 10.48
CA ASP A 47 -6.27 6.97 11.71
C ASP A 47 -5.18 5.90 11.70
N PRO A 48 -4.15 6.07 10.84
CA PRO A 48 -3.10 5.07 10.69
C PRO A 48 -2.17 5.09 11.91
N SER A 49 -1.63 3.93 12.27
CA SER A 49 -0.55 3.86 13.26
C SER A 49 0.66 4.72 12.82
N SER A 50 1.49 5.15 13.76
CA SER A 50 2.67 5.96 13.44
C SER A 50 3.61 5.28 12.44
N LEU A 51 3.77 3.95 12.49
CA LEU A 51 4.53 3.20 11.49
C LEU A 51 3.89 3.29 10.11
N SER A 52 2.57 3.04 10.03
CA SER A 52 1.82 3.09 8.78
C SER A 52 1.91 4.45 8.09
N TRP A 53 1.91 5.54 8.86
CA TRP A 53 2.11 6.88 8.34
C TRP A 53 3.56 7.12 7.89
N LEU A 54 4.52 6.84 8.77
CA LEU A 54 5.92 7.24 8.58
C LEU A 54 6.67 6.41 7.55
N ILE A 55 6.22 5.19 7.23
CA ILE A 55 6.84 4.34 6.21
C ILE A 55 6.74 4.95 4.79
N CYS A 56 5.82 5.88 4.55
CA CYS A 56 5.62 6.53 3.26
C CYS A 56 6.24 7.94 3.25
N ARG A 57 6.91 8.33 2.17
CA ARG A 57 7.38 9.72 1.97
C ARG A 57 6.25 10.61 1.44
N GLU A 58 5.39 10.06 0.60
CA GLU A 58 4.21 10.69 0.02
C GLU A 58 2.93 10.08 0.60
N HIS A 59 1.86 10.87 0.62
CA HIS A 59 0.55 10.46 1.12
C HIS A 59 -0.52 10.85 0.11
N LEU A 60 -1.46 9.94 -0.16
CA LEU A 60 -2.64 10.26 -0.95
C LEU A 60 -3.63 11.04 -0.09
N GLU A 61 -3.75 12.34 -0.34
CA GLU A 61 -4.67 13.22 0.40
C GLU A 61 -6.09 13.17 -0.18
N ILE A 62 -7.08 13.38 0.70
CA ILE A 62 -8.47 13.61 0.30
C ILE A 62 -8.59 15.06 -0.16
N ASP A 63 -9.03 15.28 -1.39
CA ASP A 63 -9.20 16.61 -1.94
C ASP A 63 -10.51 17.30 -1.50
N ARG A 64 -10.78 18.50 -2.02
CA ARG A 64 -11.97 19.29 -1.65
C ARG A 64 -13.29 18.64 -2.08
N ALA A 65 -13.27 17.72 -3.04
CA ALA A 65 -14.44 16.98 -3.48
C ALA A 65 -14.67 15.72 -2.61
N GLY A 66 -13.78 15.42 -1.67
CA GLY A 66 -13.83 14.18 -0.88
C GLY A 66 -13.24 12.98 -1.62
N GLU A 67 -12.46 13.22 -2.69
CA GLU A 67 -11.88 12.17 -3.52
C GLU A 67 -10.39 11.97 -3.23
N VAL A 68 -9.92 10.74 -3.44
CA VAL A 68 -8.50 10.38 -3.39
C VAL A 68 -8.03 10.10 -4.80
N LYS A 69 -6.93 10.74 -5.21
CA LYS A 69 -6.37 10.57 -6.56
C LYS A 69 -5.30 9.49 -6.57
N ILE A 70 -5.32 8.69 -7.62
CA ILE A 70 -4.23 7.77 -7.93
C ILE A 70 -3.00 8.61 -8.26
N PRO A 71 -1.83 8.32 -7.67
CA PRO A 71 -0.66 9.14 -7.90
C PRO A 71 -0.19 9.03 -9.35
N ASP A 72 0.02 10.18 -9.98
CA ASP A 72 0.58 10.30 -11.34
C ASP A 72 2.12 10.24 -11.28
N ALA A 73 2.63 9.05 -10.94
CA ALA A 73 4.05 8.78 -10.79
C ALA A 73 4.35 7.30 -11.09
N PRO A 74 5.60 6.95 -11.44
CA PRO A 74 5.97 5.57 -11.74
C PRO A 74 5.67 4.59 -10.59
N GLY A 75 5.27 3.37 -10.95
CA GLY A 75 5.01 2.29 -10.01
C GLY A 75 3.79 2.59 -9.14
N LEU A 76 3.97 2.60 -7.83
CA LEU A 76 2.91 2.92 -6.86
C LEU A 76 2.83 4.41 -6.54
N GLY A 77 3.74 5.24 -7.06
CA GLY A 77 3.79 6.67 -6.74
C GLY A 77 3.98 7.01 -5.25
N ILE A 78 4.37 6.03 -4.44
CA ILE A 78 4.68 6.16 -3.02
C ILE A 78 6.04 5.51 -2.76
N SER A 79 6.96 6.29 -2.22
CA SER A 79 8.33 5.89 -1.88
C SER A 79 8.41 5.47 -0.42
N VAL A 80 9.25 4.46 -0.15
CA VAL A 80 9.52 4.00 1.22
C VAL A 80 10.46 4.97 1.93
N ASN A 81 10.13 5.34 3.16
CA ASN A 81 10.96 6.13 4.04
C ASN A 81 11.82 5.21 4.93
N PHE A 82 12.99 4.82 4.43
CA PHE A 82 13.93 3.97 5.15
C PHE A 82 14.46 4.60 6.44
N ASP A 83 14.64 5.93 6.46
CA ASP A 83 15.09 6.66 7.66
C ASP A 83 14.09 6.49 8.81
N ALA A 84 12.79 6.61 8.51
CA ALA A 84 11.75 6.43 9.52
C ALA A 84 11.50 4.95 9.88
N LEU A 85 11.80 4.02 8.97
CA LEU A 85 11.68 2.58 9.22
C LEU A 85 12.69 2.09 10.26
N GLN A 86 13.88 2.68 10.35
CA GLN A 86 14.96 2.23 11.24
C GLN A 86 14.47 2.01 12.68
N LYS A 87 13.60 2.89 13.21
CA LYS A 87 13.08 2.78 14.58
C LYS A 87 12.04 1.68 14.81
N TYR A 88 11.55 1.07 13.74
CA TYR A 88 10.51 0.03 13.76
C TYR A 88 11.04 -1.35 13.32
N ILE A 89 12.32 -1.44 12.94
CA ILE A 89 12.92 -2.71 12.56
C ILE A 89 12.98 -3.65 13.76
N VAL A 90 12.53 -4.90 13.52
CA VAL A 90 12.68 -6.00 14.47
C VAL A 90 13.89 -6.82 14.03
N GLU A 91 14.93 -6.81 14.87
CA GLU A 91 16.13 -7.63 14.66
C GLU A 91 15.80 -9.11 14.84
N LEU A 92 15.99 -9.92 13.79
CA LEU A 92 15.69 -11.33 13.81
C LEU A 92 16.65 -12.14 12.94
N GLU A 93 16.87 -13.39 13.33
CA GLU A 93 17.60 -14.39 12.56
C GLU A 93 16.82 -15.71 12.53
N ILE A 94 16.74 -16.34 11.35
CA ILE A 94 16.16 -17.68 11.17
C ILE A 94 17.29 -18.63 10.78
N ARG A 95 17.46 -19.72 11.54
CA ARG A 95 18.53 -20.70 11.35
C ARG A 95 17.98 -22.13 11.35
N ILE A 96 18.49 -22.97 10.45
CA ILE A 96 18.26 -24.42 10.44
C ILE A 96 19.61 -25.13 10.54
N GLY A 97 19.83 -25.89 11.62
CA GLY A 97 21.16 -26.45 11.89
C GLY A 97 22.18 -25.31 12.05
N GLN A 98 23.30 -25.36 11.33
CA GLN A 98 24.31 -24.27 11.35
C GLN A 98 24.05 -23.20 10.27
N SER A 99 23.05 -23.38 9.40
CA SER A 99 22.79 -22.51 8.25
C SER A 99 21.80 -21.40 8.59
N ILE A 100 22.23 -20.14 8.40
CA ILE A 100 21.35 -18.97 8.50
C ILE A 100 20.55 -18.84 7.20
N LEU A 101 19.22 -18.85 7.31
CA LEU A 101 18.29 -18.69 6.18
C LEU A 101 17.81 -17.25 6.00
N TYR A 102 17.72 -16.50 7.10
CA TYR A 102 17.36 -15.10 7.09
C TYR A 102 18.06 -14.38 8.23
N ARG A 103 18.51 -13.16 7.96
CA ARG A 103 18.94 -12.19 8.97
C ARG A 103 18.41 -10.84 8.54
N THR A 104 17.94 -10.04 9.49
CA THR A 104 17.49 -8.66 9.21
C THR A 104 18.56 -7.91 8.40
N PRO A 105 18.20 -7.34 7.23
CA PRO A 105 19.13 -6.62 6.39
C PRO A 105 19.47 -5.24 6.97
N SER A 106 20.65 -4.73 6.65
CA SER A 106 21.00 -3.34 6.93
C SER A 106 20.20 -2.42 6.00
N LEU A 107 19.56 -1.39 6.58
CA LEU A 107 18.98 -0.29 5.83
C LEU A 107 20.10 0.70 5.50
N HIS A 108 20.32 0.96 4.22
CA HIS A 108 21.28 1.94 3.70
C HIS A 108 20.55 3.10 3.04
#